data_AF-A0A495BA01-F1
#
_entry.id   AF-A0A495BA01-F1
#
_cell.length_a   1.000
_cell.length_b   1.000
_cell.length_c   1.000
_cell.angle_alpha   90.00
_cell.angle_beta   90.00
_cell.angle_gamma   90.00
#
_symmetry.space_group_name_H-M   'P 1'
#
loop_
_entity.id
_entity.type
_entity.pdbx_description
1 polymer ?
#
loop_
_entity_poly.entity_id
_entity_poly.type
_entity_poly.pdbx_seq_one_letter_code
_entity_poly.pdbx_strand_id
1 'polypeptide(L)'
;MNRLLVLLSLALLSACATYQWRHATRYDANFDEDSFQCKKEAAQAFPPLAGERIIRPPRFSPSWFCSPAGTRCSRTLPYWQDAETESYDINERARDDLYRSCLQARGWIRYRVD
;
A
#
# COMPACT_ATOMS: atom_id res chain seq x y z
N MET A 1 21.56 14.93 -27.89
CA MET A 1 21.39 14.04 -26.72
C MET A 1 20.38 14.54 -25.68
N ASN A 2 20.28 15.84 -25.39
CA ASN A 2 19.41 16.34 -24.30
C ASN A 2 17.88 16.17 -24.54
N ARG A 3 17.40 16.26 -25.79
CA ARG A 3 15.97 16.14 -26.11
C ARG A 3 15.41 14.72 -25.98
N LEU A 4 16.24 13.70 -26.24
CA LEU A 4 15.83 12.30 -26.14
C LEU A 4 15.62 11.88 -24.69
N LEU A 5 16.49 12.36 -23.79
CA LEU A 5 16.38 12.14 -22.33
C LEU A 5 15.11 12.77 -21.74
N VAL A 6 14.73 13.97 -22.22
CA VAL A 6 13.50 14.65 -21.78
C VAL A 6 12.23 13.93 -22.26
N LEU A 7 12.22 13.41 -23.49
CA LEU A 7 11.08 12.62 -23.99
C LEU A 7 10.96 11.28 -23.27
N LEU A 8 12.08 10.65 -22.92
CA LEU A 8 12.09 9.39 -22.17
C LEU A 8 11.57 9.57 -20.74
N SER A 9 11.92 10.66 -20.06
CA SER A 9 11.44 10.94 -18.71
C SER A 9 9.95 11.28 -18.68
N LEU A 10 9.42 11.97 -19.70
CA LEU A 10 7.98 12.23 -19.85
C LEU A 10 7.18 10.94 -20.13
N ALA A 11 7.73 10.00 -20.89
CA ALA A 11 7.08 8.71 -21.18
C ALA A 11 7.04 7.77 -19.96
N LEU A 12 8.00 7.89 -19.04
CA LEU A 12 8.02 7.09 -17.79
C LEU A 12 7.00 7.58 -16.74
N LEU A 13 6.49 8.80 -16.87
CA LEU A 13 5.50 9.37 -15.95
C LEU A 13 4.06 8.91 -16.23
N SER A 14 3.78 8.30 -17.39
CA SER A 14 2.42 7.86 -17.76
C SER A 14 2.07 6.42 -17.32
N ALA A 15 2.95 5.75 -16.56
CA ALA A 15 2.76 4.34 -16.18
C ALA A 15 1.90 4.12 -14.90
N CYS A 16 1.32 5.17 -14.33
CA CYS A 16 0.39 5.01 -13.21
C CYS A 16 -0.95 4.49 -13.72
N ALA A 17 -1.27 3.24 -13.39
CA ALA A 17 -2.60 2.69 -13.64
C ALA A 17 -3.65 3.50 -12.88
N THR A 18 -4.46 4.26 -13.62
CA THR A 18 -5.56 5.04 -13.03
C THR A 18 -6.84 4.23 -13.11
N TYR A 19 -7.65 4.30 -12.06
CA TYR A 19 -8.94 3.62 -12.02
C TYR A 19 -10.04 4.64 -11.79
N GLN A 20 -11.15 4.51 -12.52
CA GLN A 20 -12.33 5.33 -12.36
C GLN A 20 -13.57 4.46 -12.17
N TRP A 21 -14.48 4.90 -11.32
CA TRP A 21 -15.81 4.32 -11.22
C TRP A 21 -16.72 4.99 -12.21
N ARG A 22 -17.49 4.21 -12.96
CA ARG A 22 -18.51 4.73 -13.89
C ARG A 22 -19.80 3.97 -13.72
N HIS A 23 -20.91 4.66 -13.96
CA HIS A 23 -22.24 4.08 -13.97
C HIS A 23 -22.87 4.30 -15.36
N ALA A 24 -23.71 3.37 -15.81
CA ALA A 24 -24.30 3.45 -17.15
C ALA A 24 -25.26 4.64 -17.33
N THR A 25 -25.93 5.03 -16.24
CA THR A 25 -27.03 6.02 -16.25
C THR A 25 -26.93 7.10 -15.17
N ARG A 26 -25.90 7.06 -14.33
CA ARG A 26 -25.72 8.00 -13.19
C ARG A 26 -24.41 8.77 -13.38
N TYR A 27 -24.37 9.98 -12.86
CA TYR A 27 -23.23 10.91 -13.02
C TYR A 27 -22.48 11.09 -11.69
N ASP A 28 -21.39 11.85 -11.71
CA ASP A 28 -20.45 11.98 -10.58
C ASP A 28 -21.11 12.42 -9.26
N ALA A 29 -22.14 13.27 -9.29
CA ALA A 29 -22.86 13.66 -8.08
C ALA A 29 -23.55 12.46 -7.37
N ASN A 30 -23.95 11.43 -8.11
CA ASN A 30 -24.47 10.20 -7.53
C ASN A 30 -23.35 9.31 -6.98
N PHE A 31 -22.14 9.40 -7.56
CA PHE A 31 -20.99 8.63 -7.10
C PHE A 31 -20.61 9.01 -5.68
N ASP A 32 -20.55 10.30 -5.37
CA ASP A 32 -20.12 10.76 -4.05
C ASP A 32 -21.07 10.29 -2.94
N GLU A 33 -22.39 10.38 -3.18
CA GLU A 33 -23.40 9.87 -2.24
C GLU A 33 -23.30 8.34 -2.09
N ASP A 34 -23.24 7.60 -3.20
CA ASP A 34 -23.12 6.14 -3.17
C ASP A 34 -21.81 5.70 -2.49
N SER A 35 -20.71 6.39 -2.79
CA SER A 35 -19.38 6.16 -2.21
C SER A 35 -19.40 6.42 -0.70
N PHE A 36 -20.01 7.51 -0.26
CA PHE A 36 -20.13 7.85 1.15
C PHE A 36 -20.91 6.78 1.93
N GLN A 37 -22.08 6.38 1.43
CA GLN A 37 -22.87 5.34 2.09
C GLN A 37 -22.15 3.99 2.11
N CYS A 38 -21.53 3.59 1.00
CA CYS A 38 -20.74 2.36 0.95
C CYS A 38 -19.54 2.39 1.90
N LYS A 39 -18.85 3.52 2.05
CA LYS A 39 -17.76 3.68 3.04
C LYS A 39 -18.29 3.58 4.46
N LYS A 40 -19.46 4.16 4.75
CA LYS A 40 -20.10 4.07 6.06
C LYS A 40 -20.45 2.63 6.42
N GLU A 41 -21.11 1.91 5.51
CA GLU A 41 -21.45 0.49 5.67
C GLU A 41 -20.19 -0.35 5.89
N ALA A 42 -19.15 -0.13 5.08
CA ALA A 42 -17.88 -0.84 5.20
C ALA A 42 -17.17 -0.56 6.53
N ALA A 43 -17.13 0.69 6.98
CA ALA A 43 -16.52 1.06 8.24
C ALA A 43 -17.30 0.54 9.46
N GLN A 44 -18.62 0.37 9.35
CA GLN A 44 -19.44 -0.23 10.39
C GLN A 44 -19.23 -1.74 10.50
N ALA A 45 -19.12 -2.44 9.36
CA ALA A 45 -18.86 -3.87 9.34
C ALA A 45 -17.41 -4.23 9.71
N PHE A 46 -16.45 -3.40 9.27
CA PHE A 46 -15.01 -3.60 9.43
C PHE A 46 -14.36 -2.34 10.02
N PRO A 47 -14.61 -2.03 11.31
CA PRO A 47 -14.03 -0.87 11.97
C PRO A 47 -12.49 -0.98 11.98
N PRO A 48 -11.75 0.15 11.99
CA PRO A 48 -10.30 0.13 12.10
C PRO A 48 -9.85 -0.68 13.31
N LEU A 49 -8.99 -1.66 13.08
CA LEU A 49 -8.45 -2.52 14.14
C LEU A 49 -6.95 -2.57 14.01
N ALA A 50 -6.25 -1.95 14.96
CA ALA A 50 -4.80 -1.94 14.98
C ALA A 50 -4.29 -3.34 15.35
N GLY A 51 -3.44 -3.88 14.48
CA GLY A 51 -2.55 -5.01 14.77
C GLY A 51 -1.10 -4.57 14.71
N GLU A 52 -0.22 -5.36 15.30
CA GLU A 52 1.22 -5.21 15.13
C GLU A 52 1.78 -6.38 14.34
N ARG A 53 2.80 -6.11 13.52
CA ARG A 53 3.58 -7.16 12.85
C ARG A 53 5.05 -6.83 12.87
N ILE A 54 5.87 -7.87 12.91
CA ILE A 54 7.32 -7.75 12.80
C ILE A 54 7.66 -7.55 11.32
N ILE A 55 8.28 -6.41 10.99
CA ILE A 55 8.82 -6.13 9.65
C ILE A 55 10.30 -6.46 9.55
N ARG A 56 11.02 -6.46 10.69
CA ARG A 56 12.39 -6.93 10.78
C ARG A 56 12.56 -7.82 12.00
N PRO A 57 12.91 -9.11 11.85
CA PRO A 57 13.13 -9.97 12.99
C PRO A 57 14.32 -9.49 13.83
N PRO A 58 14.34 -9.82 15.12
CA PRO A 58 15.48 -9.52 15.96
C PRO A 58 16.71 -10.23 15.41
N ARG A 59 17.87 -9.59 15.50
CA ARG A 59 19.13 -10.15 15.02
C ARG A 59 20.21 -10.03 16.08
N PHE A 60 20.92 -11.12 16.31
CA PHE A 60 22.13 -11.10 17.14
C PHE A 60 23.31 -10.61 16.30
N SER A 61 24.00 -9.59 16.79
CA SER A 61 25.28 -9.17 16.22
C SER A 61 26.41 -9.79 17.03
N PRO A 62 27.26 -10.64 16.43
CA PRO A 62 28.39 -11.25 17.12
C PRO A 62 29.46 -10.20 17.47
N SER A 63 30.34 -10.57 18.39
CA SER A 63 31.44 -9.71 18.84
C SER A 63 32.56 -9.51 17.80
N TRP A 64 32.53 -10.30 16.72
CA TRP A 64 33.49 -10.26 15.64
C TRP A 64 32.72 -10.30 14.31
N PHE A 65 32.88 -9.26 13.50
CA PHE A 65 32.30 -9.17 12.17
C PHE A 65 33.39 -8.89 11.15
N CYS A 66 33.43 -9.67 10.08
CA CYS A 66 34.31 -9.46 8.93
C CYS A 66 33.49 -8.95 7.76
N SER A 67 34.01 -7.98 7.00
CA SER A 67 33.37 -7.56 5.76
C SER A 67 33.23 -8.75 4.79
N PRO A 68 32.26 -8.74 3.87
CA PRO A 68 32.10 -9.82 2.89
C PRO A 68 33.34 -10.09 2.02
N ALA A 69 34.20 -9.07 1.86
CA ALA A 69 35.48 -9.16 1.15
C ALA A 69 36.63 -9.72 2.01
N GLY A 70 36.40 -10.06 3.28
CA GLY A 70 37.34 -10.76 4.17
C GLY A 70 38.57 -9.96 4.64
N THR A 71 38.79 -8.75 4.12
CA THR A 71 40.05 -8.01 4.33
C THR A 71 40.09 -7.15 5.59
N ARG A 72 38.95 -6.92 6.26
CA ARG A 72 38.88 -6.21 7.55
C ARG A 72 37.83 -6.84 8.45
N CYS A 73 38.28 -7.24 9.63
CA CYS A 73 37.41 -7.69 10.71
C CYS A 73 37.46 -6.67 11.85
N SER A 74 36.29 -6.36 12.41
CA SER A 74 36.13 -5.42 13.51
C SER A 74 35.51 -6.14 14.70
N ARG A 75 35.97 -5.77 15.88
CA ARG A 75 35.46 -6.27 17.15
C ARG A 75 34.48 -5.26 17.72
N THR A 76 33.23 -5.66 17.87
CA THR A 76 32.17 -4.90 18.55
C THR A 76 31.76 -5.67 19.80
N LEU A 77 31.14 -5.01 20.78
CA LEU A 77 30.45 -5.75 21.83
C LEU A 77 29.29 -6.52 21.19
N PRO A 78 29.05 -7.78 21.59
CA PRO A 78 27.90 -8.52 21.10
C PRO A 78 26.63 -7.84 21.62
N TYR A 79 25.61 -7.72 20.76
CA TYR A 79 24.34 -7.13 21.16
C TYR A 79 23.19 -7.77 20.39
N TRP A 80 22.03 -7.75 21.03
CA TRP A 80 20.76 -8.06 20.38
C TRP A 80 20.20 -6.79 19.77
N GLN A 81 19.76 -6.89 18.53
CA GLN A 81 18.89 -5.90 17.93
C GLN A 81 17.47 -6.40 18.07
N ASP A 82 16.63 -5.57 18.68
CA ASP A 82 15.22 -5.87 18.86
C ASP A 82 14.51 -5.97 17.51
N ALA A 83 13.32 -6.57 17.54
CA ALA A 83 12.45 -6.63 16.38
C ALA A 83 12.00 -5.21 16.00
N GLU A 84 11.97 -4.92 14.71
CA GLU A 84 11.28 -3.74 14.18
C GLU A 84 9.83 -4.15 13.93
N THR A 85 8.89 -3.48 14.60
CA THR A 85 7.45 -3.69 14.44
C THR A 85 6.80 -2.49 13.77
N GLU A 86 5.70 -2.73 13.08
CA GLU A 86 4.82 -1.66 12.61
C GLU A 86 3.37 -1.98 12.99
N SER A 87 2.60 -0.92 13.21
CA SER A 87 1.15 -1.04 13.33
C SER A 87 0.51 -1.05 11.94
N TYR A 88 -0.54 -1.85 11.79
CA TYR A 88 -1.33 -1.89 10.56
C TYR A 88 -2.80 -2.08 10.91
N ASP A 89 -3.69 -1.69 9.99
CA ASP A 89 -5.11 -1.95 10.16
C ASP A 89 -5.45 -3.35 9.62
N ILE A 90 -5.77 -4.26 10.53
CA ILE A 90 -6.13 -5.65 10.22
C ILE A 90 -7.30 -5.71 9.25
N ASN A 91 -8.23 -4.76 9.37
CA ASN A 91 -9.49 -4.74 8.65
C ASN A 91 -9.44 -3.93 7.35
N GLU A 92 -8.31 -3.30 7.01
CA GLU A 92 -8.20 -2.41 5.86
C GLU A 92 -8.67 -3.09 4.56
N ARG A 93 -8.17 -4.29 4.28
CA ARG A 93 -8.49 -5.02 3.06
C ARG A 93 -9.97 -5.42 3.01
N ALA A 94 -10.49 -6.02 4.08
CA ALA A 94 -11.89 -6.45 4.15
C ALA A 94 -12.85 -5.24 4.01
N ARG A 95 -12.49 -4.10 4.61
CA ARG A 95 -13.24 -2.85 4.49
C ARG A 95 -13.23 -2.32 3.05
N ASP A 96 -12.08 -2.30 2.38
CA ASP A 96 -11.98 -1.87 0.98
C ASP A 96 -12.74 -2.82 0.04
N ASP A 97 -12.67 -4.14 0.27
CA ASP A 97 -13.39 -5.14 -0.51
C ASP A 97 -14.91 -4.97 -0.37
N LEU A 98 -15.42 -4.73 0.84
CA LEU A 98 -16.85 -4.45 1.05
C LEU A 98 -17.28 -3.12 0.42
N TYR A 99 -16.47 -2.07 0.53
CA TYR A 99 -16.71 -0.80 -0.15
C TYR A 99 -16.87 -0.98 -1.67
N ARG A 100 -15.95 -1.73 -2.29
CA ARG A 100 -15.98 -2.03 -3.73
C ARG A 100 -17.19 -2.87 -4.11
N SER A 101 -17.51 -3.91 -3.31
CA SER A 101 -18.67 -4.76 -3.54
C SER A 101 -19.98 -3.98 -3.43
N CYS A 102 -20.09 -3.05 -2.48
CA CYS A 102 -21.26 -2.18 -2.33
C CYS A 102 -21.45 -1.27 -3.56
N LEU A 103 -20.38 -0.64 -4.04
CA LEU A 103 -20.45 0.19 -5.25
C LEU A 103 -20.88 -0.63 -6.47
N GLN A 104 -20.33 -1.84 -6.64
CA GLN A 104 -20.72 -2.75 -7.71
C GLN A 104 -22.19 -3.18 -7.62
N ALA A 105 -22.69 -3.47 -6.42
CA ALA A 105 -24.11 -3.77 -6.20
C ALA A 105 -25.02 -2.59 -6.56
N ARG A 106 -24.51 -1.35 -6.45
CA ARG A 106 -25.20 -0.12 -6.88
C ARG A 106 -25.02 0.19 -8.37
N GLY A 107 -24.42 -0.70 -9.14
CA GLY A 107 -24.25 -0.58 -10.59
C GLY A 107 -23.00 0.16 -11.04
N TRP A 108 -22.11 0.54 -10.12
CA TRP A 108 -20.83 1.16 -10.46
C TRP A 108 -19.83 0.12 -10.92
N ILE A 109 -19.15 0.40 -12.04
CA ILE A 109 -18.12 -0.46 -12.60
C ILE A 109 -16.79 0.27 -12.53
N ARG A 110 -15.76 -0.44 -12.05
CA ARG A 110 -14.40 0.09 -11.95
C ARG A 110 -13.64 -0.18 -13.24
N TYR A 111 -13.32 0.87 -13.98
CA TYR A 111 -12.52 0.81 -15.19
C TYR A 111 -11.08 1.20 -14.90
N ARG A 112 -10.16 0.53 -15.58
CA ARG A 112 -8.78 0.98 -15.74
C ARG A 112 -8.75 2.03 -16.88
N VAL A 113 -8.05 3.14 -16.68
CA VAL A 113 -8.16 4.35 -17.54
C VAL A 113 -6.81 4.84 -18.06
N ASP A 114 -5.79 4.00 -17.99
CA ASP A 114 -4.47 4.17 -18.63
C ASP A 114 -4.34 3.35 -19.92
#